data_AF-A0A538NT47-F1
#
_entry.id   AF-A0A538NT47-F1
#
_cell.length_a   1.000
_cell.length_b   1.000
_cell.length_c   1.000
_cell.angle_alpha   90.00
_cell.angle_beta   90.00
_cell.angle_gamma   90.00
#
_symmetry.space_group_name_H-M   'P 1'
#
loop_
_entity.id
_entity.type
_entity.pdbx_description
1 polymer ?
#
loop_
_entity_poly.entity_id
_entity_poly.type
_entity_poly.pdbx_seq_one_letter_code
_entity_poly.pdbx_strand_id
1 'polypeptide(L)'
;MQHAQAPSQGRQSVHILDKDFDDLLGATVALPTVVYLDRYCIENYILEPLAICRFIVAEKPTLTETAVKMRFNVEKFLRESIADLRSLFFCFFLVQKHDLQMPNTSQSVARFSHGRDRWRIESTRVKQYERRVVVAVGHKNIDFATERRAYASAFELNRRKRFSGANISGKYLLALLLLRITGLFGVRGTNLDSATYRIAEYCDLAGLRKLEEQITKLLVIRS
;
A
#
# COMPACT_ATOMS: atom_id res chain seq x y z
N MET A 1 8.33 -14.36 -14.01
CA MET A 1 8.37 -15.41 -12.97
C MET A 1 9.81 -15.55 -12.51
N GLN A 2 10.16 -14.97 -11.36
CA GLN A 2 11.44 -15.30 -10.72
C GLN A 2 11.22 -16.60 -9.95
N HIS A 3 11.88 -17.66 -10.42
CA HIS A 3 11.89 -18.95 -9.74
C HIS A 3 12.62 -18.77 -8.41
N ALA A 4 11.90 -18.97 -7.30
CA ALA A 4 12.54 -19.21 -6.02
C ALA A 4 13.39 -20.48 -6.18
N GLN A 5 14.72 -20.35 -6.18
CA GLN A 5 15.61 -21.50 -6.18
C GLN A 5 15.43 -22.24 -4.85
N ALA A 6 15.29 -23.57 -4.92
CA ALA A 6 15.22 -24.41 -3.75
C ALA A 6 16.52 -24.23 -2.91
N PRO A 7 16.42 -24.05 -1.58
CA PRO A 7 17.61 -23.94 -0.75
C PRO A 7 18.45 -25.21 -0.84
N SER A 8 19.77 -25.04 -0.95
CA SER A 8 20.74 -26.12 -0.72
C SER A 8 20.51 -26.74 0.66
N GLN A 9 20.63 -28.06 0.74
CA GLN A 9 20.30 -28.86 1.93
C GLN A 9 20.88 -28.25 3.22
N GLY A 10 20.00 -27.93 4.18
CA GLY A 10 20.38 -27.60 5.55
C GLY A 10 19.92 -26.23 6.08
N ARG A 11 19.46 -25.29 5.23
CA ARG A 11 19.00 -23.97 5.70
C ARG A 11 17.48 -23.85 5.61
N GLN A 12 16.82 -23.82 6.76
CA GLN A 12 15.39 -23.52 6.85
C GLN A 12 15.13 -22.08 6.40
N SER A 13 14.19 -21.88 5.48
CA SER A 13 13.76 -20.57 5.00
C SER A 13 12.28 -20.35 5.28
N VAL A 14 11.96 -19.18 5.84
CA VAL A 14 10.59 -18.66 5.90
C VAL A 14 10.47 -17.59 4.82
N HIS A 15 9.42 -17.66 4.03
CA HIS A 15 9.13 -16.73 2.94
C HIS A 15 8.00 -15.80 3.36
N ILE A 16 8.27 -14.51 3.38
CA ILE A 16 7.26 -13.48 3.65
C ILE A 16 6.78 -12.96 2.30
N LEU A 17 5.48 -13.01 2.06
CA LEU A 17 4.88 -12.53 0.83
C LEU A 17 4.02 -11.29 1.09
N ASP A 18 4.15 -10.30 0.20
CA ASP A 18 3.17 -9.24 0.09
C ASP A 18 1.79 -9.85 -0.21
N LYS A 19 0.74 -9.14 0.22
CA LYS A 19 -0.62 -9.62 0.06
C LYS A 19 -1.21 -9.25 -1.30
N ASP A 20 -0.79 -8.10 -1.84
CA ASP A 20 -1.30 -7.50 -3.08
C ASP A 20 -2.84 -7.65 -3.20
N PHE A 21 -3.30 -8.40 -4.19
CA PHE A 21 -4.69 -8.82 -4.36
C PHE A 21 -4.89 -10.33 -4.20
N ASP A 22 -3.86 -11.08 -3.76
CA ASP A 22 -3.87 -12.55 -3.76
C ASP A 22 -5.03 -13.12 -2.93
N ASP A 23 -5.36 -12.48 -1.80
CA ASP A 23 -6.48 -12.92 -0.96
C ASP A 23 -7.84 -12.71 -1.66
N LEU A 24 -7.99 -11.62 -2.41
CA LEU A 24 -9.21 -11.33 -3.18
C LEU A 24 -9.35 -12.22 -4.41
N LEU A 25 -8.22 -12.63 -4.98
CA LEU A 25 -8.14 -13.51 -6.14
C LEU A 25 -8.21 -14.99 -5.77
N GLY A 26 -8.13 -15.34 -4.48
CA GLY A 26 -8.00 -16.72 -4.03
C GLY A 26 -6.68 -17.36 -4.48
N ALA A 27 -5.66 -16.55 -4.71
CA ALA A 27 -4.35 -16.95 -5.24
C ALA A 27 -3.30 -17.16 -4.13
N THR A 28 -3.70 -17.11 -2.85
CA THR A 28 -2.79 -17.36 -1.74
C THR A 28 -2.32 -18.82 -1.71
N VAL A 29 -1.03 -19.02 -1.47
CA VAL A 29 -0.46 -20.37 -1.33
C VAL A 29 -0.43 -20.80 0.14
N ALA A 30 -0.94 -22.00 0.43
CA ALA A 30 -0.92 -22.58 1.76
C ALA A 30 0.31 -23.50 1.93
N LEU A 31 1.51 -22.90 1.95
CA LEU A 31 2.75 -23.63 2.19
C LEU A 31 3.21 -23.46 3.65
N PRO A 32 3.73 -24.52 4.30
CA PRO A 32 4.17 -24.44 5.70
C PRO A 32 5.29 -23.41 5.97
N THR A 33 6.00 -22.96 4.94
CA THR A 33 7.10 -22.00 5.05
C THR A 33 6.73 -20.60 4.56
N VAL A 34 5.47 -20.37 4.19
CA VAL A 34 5.00 -19.08 3.64
C VAL A 34 4.13 -18.37 4.66
N VAL A 35 4.41 -17.08 4.85
CA VAL A 35 3.57 -16.17 5.65
C VAL A 35 3.22 -14.96 4.81
N TYR A 36 1.93 -14.68 4.66
CA TYR A 36 1.46 -13.47 4.01
C TYR A 36 1.36 -12.31 4.99
N LEU A 37 1.68 -11.10 4.52
CA LEU A 37 1.32 -9.89 5.24
C LEU A 37 -0.21 -9.74 5.35
N ASP A 38 -0.66 -9.07 6.41
CA ASP A 38 -2.10 -8.79 6.62
C ASP A 38 -2.59 -7.58 5.80
N ARG A 39 -1.65 -6.77 5.31
CA ARG A 39 -1.86 -5.56 4.50
C ARG A 39 -1.24 -5.75 3.11
N TYR A 40 -1.67 -4.94 2.15
CA TYR A 40 -1.29 -5.00 0.74
C TYR A 40 0.21 -5.25 0.53
N CYS A 41 1.09 -4.45 1.13
CA CYS A 41 2.54 -4.65 1.06
C CYS A 41 3.24 -4.16 2.34
N ILE A 42 4.55 -4.42 2.46
CA ILE A 42 5.34 -4.04 3.64
C ILE A 42 5.33 -2.52 3.93
N GLU A 43 5.29 -1.66 2.90
CA GLU A 43 5.26 -0.21 3.09
C GLU A 43 4.02 0.26 3.84
N ASN A 44 2.92 -0.52 3.82
CA ASN A 44 1.74 -0.19 4.63
C ASN A 44 2.03 -0.19 6.13
N TYR A 45 3.09 -0.86 6.60
CA TYR A 45 3.48 -0.92 8.00
C TYR A 45 4.36 0.27 8.41
N ILE A 46 4.95 1.00 7.45
CA ILE A 46 5.82 2.16 7.70
C ILE A 46 5.01 3.47 7.82
N LEU A 47 3.72 3.45 7.48
CA LEU A 47 2.83 4.62 7.50
C LEU A 47 2.33 4.96 8.92
N GLU A 48 3.25 5.13 9.87
CA GLU A 48 2.97 5.49 11.26
C GLU A 48 3.07 7.01 11.48
N PRO A 49 2.01 7.68 12.00
CA PRO A 49 2.01 9.13 12.16
C PRO A 49 3.18 9.71 12.97
N LEU A 50 3.61 9.01 14.03
CA LEU A 50 4.73 9.45 14.85
C LEU A 50 6.07 9.31 14.11
N ALA A 51 6.29 8.18 13.44
CA ALA A 51 7.48 7.94 12.62
C ALA A 51 7.63 9.00 11.52
N ILE A 52 6.52 9.30 10.83
CA ILE A 52 6.48 10.34 9.80
C ILE A 52 6.79 11.72 10.38
N CYS A 53 6.26 12.05 11.57
CA CYS A 53 6.57 13.31 12.25
C CYS A 53 8.06 13.43 12.60
N ARG A 54 8.65 12.35 13.13
CA ARG A 54 10.08 12.29 13.49
C ARG A 54 10.98 12.39 12.26
N PHE A 55 10.62 11.71 11.18
CA PHE A 55 11.29 11.84 9.89
C PHE A 55 11.32 13.30 9.41
N ILE A 56 10.18 14.02 9.47
CA ILE A 56 10.12 15.43 9.06
C ILE A 56 11.06 16.30 9.93
N VAL A 57 11.10 16.07 11.24
CA VAL A 57 12.00 16.78 12.16
C VAL A 57 13.47 16.45 11.87
N ALA A 58 13.80 15.19 11.60
CA ALA A 58 15.15 14.79 11.23
C ALA A 58 15.63 15.48 9.94
N GLU A 59 14.75 15.60 8.95
CA GLU A 59 15.05 16.28 7.68
C GLU A 59 15.03 17.81 7.78
N LYS A 60 14.33 18.35 8.77
CA LYS A 60 14.24 19.79 9.06
C LYS A 60 14.39 20.02 10.56
N PRO A 61 15.64 19.97 11.08
CA PRO A 61 15.90 20.08 12.52
C PRO A 61 15.45 21.39 13.17
N THR A 62 15.16 22.41 12.36
CA THR A 62 14.57 23.68 12.83
C THR A 62 13.09 23.56 13.23
N LEU A 63 12.43 22.46 12.90
CA LEU A 63 11.04 22.17 13.30
C LEU A 63 11.00 21.30 14.55
N THR A 64 10.01 21.53 15.42
CA THR A 64 9.68 20.62 16.52
C THR A 64 8.57 19.66 16.11
N GLU A 65 8.45 18.51 16.78
CA GLU A 65 7.34 17.57 16.54
C GLU A 65 5.97 18.26 16.71
N THR A 66 5.83 19.12 17.72
CA THR A 66 4.60 19.89 17.96
C THR A 66 4.28 20.79 16.76
N ALA A 67 5.27 21.51 16.23
CA ALA A 67 5.09 22.37 15.06
C ALA A 67 4.67 21.58 13.81
N VAL A 68 5.23 20.38 13.60
CA VAL A 68 4.83 19.48 12.52
C VAL A 68 3.38 19.02 12.70
N LYS A 69 3.01 18.53 13.89
CA LYS A 69 1.66 18.05 14.20
C LYS A 69 0.58 19.13 14.05
N MET A 70 0.88 20.39 14.38
CA MET A 70 -0.03 21.51 14.15
C MET A 70 -0.26 21.82 12.67
N ARG A 71 0.77 21.65 11.83
CA ARG A 71 0.70 21.99 10.39
C ARG A 71 0.22 20.82 9.53
N PHE A 72 0.40 19.59 10.00
CA PHE A 72 0.11 18.40 9.23
C PHE A 72 -0.45 17.26 10.07
N ASN A 73 -1.75 17.00 9.88
CA ASN A 73 -2.41 15.83 10.42
C ASN A 73 -2.21 14.64 9.49
N VAL A 74 -1.14 13.87 9.74
CA VAL A 74 -0.75 12.69 8.95
C VAL A 74 -1.88 11.67 8.87
N GLU A 75 -2.54 11.38 9.99
CA GLU A 75 -3.60 10.36 10.05
C GLU A 75 -4.80 10.75 9.18
N LYS A 76 -5.23 12.02 9.26
CA LYS A 76 -6.29 12.56 8.41
C LYS A 76 -5.89 12.48 6.93
N PHE A 77 -4.67 12.87 6.59
CA PHE A 77 -4.16 12.81 5.23
C PHE A 77 -4.16 11.39 4.67
N LEU A 78 -3.73 10.40 5.45
CA LEU A 78 -3.74 9.00 5.03
C LEU A 78 -5.17 8.51 4.78
N ARG A 79 -6.11 8.81 5.68
CA ARG A 79 -7.53 8.43 5.51
C ARG A 79 -8.15 9.03 4.25
N GLU A 80 -7.89 10.31 3.98
CA GLU A 80 -8.36 10.98 2.76
C GLU A 80 -7.72 10.38 1.51
N SER A 81 -6.41 10.15 1.52
CA SER A 81 -5.67 9.54 0.40
C SER A 81 -6.18 8.12 0.09
N ILE A 82 -6.48 7.33 1.12
CA ILE A 82 -7.08 5.99 0.96
C ILE A 82 -8.46 6.06 0.32
N ALA A 83 -9.29 7.02 0.75
CA ALA A 83 -10.61 7.21 0.16
C ALA A 83 -10.50 7.58 -1.33
N ASP A 84 -9.58 8.49 -1.68
CA ASP A 84 -9.35 8.92 -3.06
C ASP A 84 -8.78 7.81 -3.96
N LEU A 85 -7.95 6.92 -3.39
CA LEU A 85 -7.33 5.80 -4.12
C LEU A 85 -8.27 4.60 -4.30
N ARG A 86 -9.40 4.52 -3.58
CA ARG A 86 -10.27 3.34 -3.55
C ARG A 86 -10.74 2.90 -4.92
N SER A 87 -11.34 3.81 -5.69
CA SER A 87 -11.86 3.48 -7.03
C SER A 87 -10.74 3.07 -7.99
N LEU A 88 -9.56 3.68 -7.86
CA LEU A 88 -8.41 3.35 -8.68
C LEU A 88 -7.90 1.93 -8.40
N PHE A 89 -7.74 1.57 -7.12
CA PHE A 89 -7.27 0.24 -6.74
C PHE A 89 -8.31 -0.85 -7.02
N PHE A 90 -9.60 -0.55 -6.91
CA PHE A 90 -10.65 -1.45 -7.38
C PHE A 90 -10.51 -1.72 -8.89
N CYS A 91 -10.25 -0.69 -9.71
CA CYS A 91 -9.99 -0.87 -11.13
C CYS A 91 -8.72 -1.70 -11.39
N PHE A 92 -7.64 -1.48 -10.64
CA PHE A 92 -6.42 -2.29 -10.74
C PHE A 92 -6.66 -3.76 -10.40
N PHE A 93 -7.47 -4.02 -9.38
CA PHE A 93 -7.90 -5.36 -9.04
C PHE A 93 -8.67 -6.03 -10.18
N LEU A 94 -9.66 -5.35 -10.79
CA LEU A 94 -10.39 -5.92 -11.92
C LEU A 94 -9.50 -6.21 -13.13
N VAL A 95 -8.53 -5.32 -13.39
CA VAL A 95 -7.54 -5.52 -14.44
C VAL A 95 -6.74 -6.80 -14.22
N GLN A 96 -6.33 -7.08 -12.98
CA GLN A 96 -5.60 -8.30 -12.64
C GLN A 96 -6.51 -9.53 -12.62
N LYS A 97 -7.67 -9.45 -11.95
CA LYS A 97 -8.65 -10.55 -11.82
C LYS A 97 -9.09 -11.09 -13.16
N HIS A 98 -9.34 -10.20 -14.11
CA HIS A 98 -9.88 -10.56 -15.41
C HIS A 98 -8.85 -10.51 -16.51
N ASP A 99 -7.56 -10.39 -16.18
CA ASP A 99 -6.47 -10.33 -17.15
C ASP A 99 -6.77 -9.41 -18.35
N LEU A 100 -7.02 -8.13 -18.06
CA LEU A 100 -7.47 -7.16 -19.06
C LEU A 100 -6.32 -6.63 -19.95
N GLN A 101 -5.09 -7.11 -19.75
CA GLN A 101 -3.89 -6.67 -20.49
C GLN A 101 -3.69 -5.14 -20.43
N MET A 102 -4.12 -4.53 -19.32
CA MET A 102 -3.97 -3.10 -19.05
C MET A 102 -2.94 -2.89 -17.94
N PRO A 103 -2.19 -1.78 -17.95
CA PRO A 103 -1.36 -1.43 -16.81
C PRO A 103 -2.23 -1.22 -15.57
N ASN A 104 -1.81 -1.76 -14.41
CA ASN A 104 -2.50 -1.66 -13.13
C ASN A 104 -1.62 -0.93 -12.09
N THR A 105 -1.27 -1.58 -10.98
CA THR A 105 -0.43 -1.07 -9.87
C THR A 105 1.00 -0.75 -10.28
N SER A 106 1.45 -1.21 -11.46
CA SER A 106 2.74 -0.84 -12.05
C SER A 106 2.80 0.62 -12.53
N GLN A 107 1.67 1.30 -12.66
CA GLN A 107 1.65 2.70 -13.05
C GLN A 107 2.16 3.61 -11.92
N SER A 108 2.82 4.71 -12.28
CA SER A 108 3.19 5.72 -11.28
C SER A 108 1.95 6.44 -10.75
N VAL A 109 1.91 6.71 -9.44
CA VAL A 109 0.89 7.57 -8.82
C VAL A 109 0.79 8.93 -9.50
N ALA A 110 1.91 9.47 -10.01
CA ALA A 110 1.96 10.76 -10.70
C ALA A 110 1.05 10.83 -11.94
N ARG A 111 0.72 9.68 -12.55
CA ARG A 111 -0.22 9.60 -13.67
C ARG A 111 -1.63 9.99 -13.24
N PHE A 112 -2.00 9.70 -12.00
CA PHE A 112 -3.32 9.96 -11.44
C PHE A 112 -3.35 11.19 -10.53
N SER A 113 -2.20 11.80 -10.26
CA SER A 113 -2.11 13.00 -9.43
C SER A 113 -2.47 14.29 -10.18
N HIS A 114 -2.94 15.29 -9.44
CA HIS A 114 -3.19 16.63 -9.96
C HIS A 114 -1.89 17.32 -10.42
N GLY A 115 -1.96 18.15 -11.46
CA GLY A 115 -0.76 18.81 -12.01
C GLY A 115 -0.06 19.74 -10.99
N ARG A 116 -0.82 20.68 -10.41
CA ARG A 116 -0.31 21.61 -9.39
C ARG A 116 -0.12 20.95 -8.01
N ASP A 117 -1.16 20.28 -7.51
CA ASP A 117 -1.14 19.57 -6.23
C ASP A 117 -0.86 18.07 -6.40
N ARG A 118 0.37 17.71 -6.74
CA ARG A 118 0.74 16.31 -7.06
C ARG A 118 0.50 15.30 -5.92
N TRP A 119 0.30 15.80 -4.70
CA TRP A 119 -0.06 15.00 -3.52
C TRP A 119 -1.55 14.63 -3.46
N ARG A 120 -2.39 15.15 -4.37
CA ARG A 120 -3.82 14.81 -4.50
C ARG A 120 -4.05 13.97 -5.73
N ILE A 121 -4.95 13.01 -5.61
CA ILE A 121 -5.45 12.25 -6.75
C ILE A 121 -6.46 13.09 -7.53
N GLU A 122 -6.31 13.12 -8.85
CA GLU A 122 -7.18 13.83 -9.78
C GLU A 122 -8.34 12.90 -10.19
N SER A 123 -9.52 13.18 -9.65
CA SER A 123 -10.72 12.33 -9.85
C SER A 123 -11.11 12.16 -11.31
N THR A 124 -10.87 13.15 -12.17
CA THR A 124 -11.12 13.09 -13.62
C THR A 124 -10.24 12.04 -14.30
N ARG A 125 -8.95 11.94 -13.95
CA ARG A 125 -8.02 10.93 -14.48
C ARG A 125 -8.38 9.54 -14.02
N VAL A 126 -8.77 9.39 -12.75
CA VAL A 126 -9.27 8.11 -12.21
C VAL A 126 -10.53 7.68 -12.96
N LYS A 127 -11.50 8.59 -13.15
CA LYS A 127 -12.72 8.31 -13.93
C LYS A 127 -12.45 7.96 -15.38
N GLN A 128 -11.46 8.58 -16.02
CA GLN A 128 -11.04 8.22 -17.37
C GLN A 128 -10.47 6.80 -17.43
N TYR A 129 -9.66 6.41 -16.44
CA TYR A 129 -9.15 5.05 -16.34
C TYR A 129 -10.25 4.03 -16.03
N GLU A 130 -11.15 4.35 -15.09
CA GLU A 130 -12.33 3.53 -14.76
C GLU A 130 -13.19 3.27 -16.01
N ARG A 131 -13.49 4.30 -16.82
CA ARG A 131 -14.22 4.11 -18.08
C ARG A 131 -13.55 3.11 -19.03
N ARG A 132 -12.22 3.14 -19.13
CA ARG A 132 -11.48 2.18 -19.96
C ARG A 132 -11.60 0.76 -19.40
N VAL A 133 -11.53 0.61 -18.07
CA VAL A 133 -11.71 -0.69 -17.40
C VAL A 133 -13.14 -1.21 -17.59
N VAL A 134 -14.16 -0.35 -17.45
CA VAL A 134 -15.58 -0.70 -17.69
C VAL A 134 -15.77 -1.25 -19.11
N VAL A 135 -15.22 -0.60 -20.12
CA VAL A 135 -15.28 -1.08 -21.51
C VAL A 135 -14.56 -2.43 -21.65
N ALA A 136 -13.36 -2.58 -21.07
CA ALA A 136 -12.57 -3.80 -21.17
C ALA A 136 -13.24 -5.01 -20.48
N VAL A 137 -13.83 -4.83 -19.30
CA VAL A 137 -14.60 -5.91 -18.64
C VAL A 137 -15.90 -6.21 -19.40
N GLY A 138 -16.51 -5.20 -20.01
CA GLY A 138 -17.68 -5.36 -20.88
C GLY A 138 -17.41 -6.25 -22.10
N HIS A 139 -16.24 -6.13 -22.73
CA HIS A 139 -15.82 -7.02 -23.82
C HIS A 139 -15.65 -8.48 -23.38
N LYS A 140 -15.48 -8.74 -22.08
CA LYS A 140 -15.45 -10.09 -21.49
C LYS A 140 -16.81 -10.51 -20.90
N ASN A 141 -17.89 -9.77 -21.19
CA ASN A 141 -19.25 -9.99 -20.67
C ASN A 141 -19.34 -9.93 -19.13
N ILE A 142 -18.50 -9.12 -18.49
CA ILE A 142 -18.49 -8.95 -17.04
C ILE A 142 -19.21 -7.64 -16.68
N ASP A 143 -20.18 -7.72 -15.77
CA ASP A 143 -20.85 -6.53 -15.23
C ASP A 143 -20.03 -5.86 -14.14
N PHE A 144 -19.52 -4.66 -14.44
CA PHE A 144 -18.75 -3.84 -13.52
C PHE A 144 -19.50 -3.53 -12.22
N ALA A 145 -20.82 -3.29 -12.29
CA ALA A 145 -21.60 -2.95 -11.10
C ALA A 145 -21.71 -4.14 -10.14
N THR A 146 -21.88 -5.35 -10.66
CA THR A 146 -21.90 -6.60 -9.88
C THR A 146 -20.55 -6.86 -9.23
N GLU A 147 -19.44 -6.75 -9.98
CA GLU A 147 -18.09 -6.84 -9.40
C GLU A 147 -17.87 -5.80 -8.29
N ARG A 148 -18.29 -4.55 -8.53
CA ARG A 148 -18.15 -3.48 -7.54
C ARG A 148 -18.92 -3.77 -6.25
N ARG A 149 -20.13 -4.33 -6.34
CA ARG A 149 -20.90 -4.75 -5.17
C ARG A 149 -20.24 -5.92 -4.44
N ALA A 150 -19.76 -6.91 -5.18
CA ALA A 150 -19.14 -8.11 -4.61
C ALA A 150 -17.89 -7.80 -3.78
N TYR A 151 -17.07 -6.84 -4.22
CA TYR A 151 -15.80 -6.50 -3.57
C TYR A 151 -15.79 -5.15 -2.85
N ALA A 152 -16.93 -4.44 -2.76
CA ALA A 152 -16.99 -3.13 -2.13
C ALA A 152 -16.29 -3.12 -0.76
N SER A 153 -16.66 -4.06 0.12
CA SER A 153 -16.11 -4.15 1.48
C SER A 153 -14.60 -4.41 1.54
N ALA A 154 -14.02 -5.01 0.51
CA ALA A 154 -12.58 -5.27 0.46
C ALA A 154 -11.77 -3.97 0.31
N PHE A 155 -12.33 -2.96 -0.36
CA PHE A 155 -11.67 -1.68 -0.59
C PHE A 155 -12.19 -0.57 0.34
N GLU A 156 -13.23 -0.85 1.13
CA GLU A 156 -13.73 0.05 2.17
C GLU A 156 -12.77 0.18 3.37
N LEU A 157 -12.96 1.26 4.14
CA LEU A 157 -12.29 1.44 5.43
C LEU A 157 -12.71 0.31 6.40
N ASN A 158 -11.81 -0.66 6.61
CA ASN A 158 -12.06 -1.71 7.60
C ASN A 158 -11.87 -1.18 9.03
N ARG A 159 -12.95 -0.62 9.59
CA ARG A 159 -12.98 -0.08 10.97
C ARG A 159 -12.62 -1.12 12.03
N ARG A 160 -12.80 -2.43 11.76
CA ARG A 160 -12.51 -3.51 12.72
C ARG A 160 -11.04 -3.94 12.72
N LYS A 161 -10.36 -3.89 11.58
CA LYS A 161 -8.94 -4.25 11.47
C LYS A 161 -7.96 -3.13 11.87
N ARG A 162 -8.47 -2.00 12.38
CA ARG A 162 -7.72 -0.79 12.81
C ARG A 162 -6.79 -0.16 11.74
N PHE A 163 -6.68 -0.76 10.56
CA PHE A 163 -5.99 -0.19 9.41
C PHE A 163 -6.95 -0.01 8.25
N SER A 164 -7.11 1.23 7.83
CA SER A 164 -7.83 1.65 6.63
C SER A 164 -7.00 1.32 5.38
N GLY A 165 -7.61 0.78 4.33
CA GLY A 165 -6.91 0.58 3.05
C GLY A 165 -6.01 -0.66 3.02
N ALA A 166 -6.44 -1.78 3.60
CA ALA A 166 -5.70 -3.04 3.59
C ALA A 166 -5.38 -3.55 2.16
N ASN A 167 -6.14 -3.12 1.16
CA ASN A 167 -5.95 -3.45 -0.26
C ASN A 167 -5.50 -2.23 -1.10
N ILE A 168 -4.92 -1.22 -0.46
CA ILE A 168 -4.30 -0.06 -1.09
C ILE A 168 -2.80 -0.13 -0.85
N SER A 169 -1.99 0.01 -1.91
CA SER A 169 -0.53 -0.08 -1.81
C SER A 169 0.04 1.02 -0.91
N GLY A 170 0.86 0.61 0.05
CA GLY A 170 1.65 1.51 0.88
C GLY A 170 2.59 2.39 0.06
N LYS A 171 3.11 1.90 -1.07
CA LYS A 171 4.00 2.66 -1.98
C LYS A 171 3.29 3.88 -2.58
N TYR A 172 2.03 3.72 -2.98
CA TYR A 172 1.21 4.83 -3.49
C TYR A 172 0.96 5.88 -2.40
N LEU A 173 0.58 5.44 -1.20
CA LEU A 173 0.33 6.32 -0.07
C LEU A 173 1.60 7.08 0.33
N LEU A 174 2.74 6.38 0.38
CA LEU A 174 4.02 6.97 0.71
C LEU A 174 4.46 8.00 -0.33
N ALA A 175 4.28 7.72 -1.62
CA ALA A 175 4.59 8.67 -2.67
C ALA A 175 3.75 9.96 -2.56
N LEU A 176 2.44 9.86 -2.30
CA LEU A 176 1.58 11.04 -2.05
C LEU A 176 2.01 11.79 -0.79
N LEU A 177 2.33 11.05 0.28
CA LEU A 177 2.79 11.60 1.55
C LEU A 177 4.07 12.42 1.38
N LEU A 178 5.07 11.90 0.67
CA LEU A 178 6.33 12.59 0.44
C LEU A 178 6.15 13.86 -0.39
N LEU A 179 5.27 13.84 -1.39
CA LEU A 179 4.89 15.04 -2.13
C LEU A 179 4.24 16.08 -1.21
N ARG A 180 3.38 15.65 -0.28
CA ARG A 180 2.74 16.55 0.69
C ARG A 180 3.75 17.13 1.68
N ILE A 181 4.63 16.30 2.22
CA ILE A 181 5.71 16.71 3.15
C ILE A 181 6.64 17.71 2.46
N THR A 182 7.04 17.43 1.22
CA THR A 182 7.87 18.33 0.42
C THR A 182 7.20 19.69 0.25
N GLY A 183 5.92 19.72 -0.11
CA GLY A 183 5.16 20.96 -0.29
C GLY A 183 4.94 21.75 1.02
N LEU A 184 4.75 21.08 2.15
CA LEU A 184 4.50 21.74 3.44
C LEU A 184 5.78 22.22 4.14
N PHE A 185 6.83 21.40 4.11
CA PHE A 185 8.01 21.59 4.97
C PHE A 185 9.30 21.84 4.17
N GLY A 186 9.25 21.78 2.85
CA GLY A 186 10.43 21.97 2.00
C GLY A 186 11.52 20.92 2.22
N VAL A 187 11.15 19.74 2.73
CA VAL A 187 12.03 18.55 2.80
C VAL A 187 12.37 18.18 1.36
N ARG A 188 13.65 18.27 0.98
CA ARG A 188 14.09 18.08 -0.41
C ARG A 188 14.55 16.64 -0.63
N GLY A 189 14.25 16.11 -1.82
CA GLY A 189 15.17 15.22 -2.55
C GLY A 189 15.36 13.81 -2.02
N THR A 190 14.44 13.28 -1.22
CA THR A 190 14.48 11.85 -0.90
C THR A 190 13.74 11.07 -1.97
N ASN A 191 14.43 10.16 -2.66
CA ASN A 191 13.73 9.16 -3.46
C ASN A 191 12.87 8.26 -2.55
N LEU A 192 11.87 7.58 -3.13
CA LEU A 192 10.90 6.82 -2.35
C LEU A 192 11.56 5.79 -1.44
N ASP A 193 12.58 5.08 -1.93
CA ASP A 193 13.25 4.00 -1.20
C ASP A 193 14.04 4.53 0.01
N SER A 194 14.82 5.60 -0.17
CA SER A 194 15.57 6.25 0.91
C SER A 194 14.63 6.84 1.95
N ALA A 195 13.48 7.39 1.54
CA ALA A 195 12.49 7.88 2.49
C ALA A 195 11.83 6.74 3.26
N THR A 196 11.49 5.65 2.57
CA THR A 196 10.93 4.43 3.17
C THR A 196 11.85 3.90 4.26
N TYR A 197 13.14 3.74 3.95
CA TYR A 197 14.15 3.27 4.88
C TYR A 197 14.25 4.19 6.11
N ARG A 198 14.39 5.51 5.91
CA ARG A 198 14.54 6.47 7.02
C ARG A 198 13.29 6.63 7.88
N ILE A 199 12.10 6.50 7.30
CA ILE A 199 10.86 6.51 8.09
C ILE A 199 10.78 5.22 8.93
N ALA A 200 11.18 4.08 8.38
CA ALA A 200 11.15 2.80 9.08
C ALA A 200 12.02 2.81 10.35
N GLU A 201 13.13 3.56 10.38
CA GLU A 201 13.98 3.72 11.57
C GLU A 201 13.24 4.34 12.77
N TYR A 202 12.15 5.07 12.52
CA TYR A 202 11.33 5.70 13.57
C TYR A 202 10.03 4.96 13.88
N CYS A 203 9.73 3.87 13.18
CA CYS A 203 8.53 3.08 13.38
C CYS A 203 8.63 2.22 14.65
N ASP A 204 7.51 2.08 15.37
CA ASP A 204 7.39 1.11 16.46
C ASP A 204 7.12 -0.31 15.93
N LEU A 205 6.68 -0.42 14.67
CA LEU A 205 6.40 -1.67 13.97
C LEU A 205 5.43 -2.59 14.71
N ALA A 206 4.60 -2.05 15.61
CA ALA A 206 3.62 -2.82 16.37
C ALA A 206 2.62 -3.55 15.46
N GLY A 207 2.40 -3.03 14.25
CA GLY A 207 1.60 -3.70 13.22
C GLY A 207 2.17 -5.05 12.75
N LEU A 208 3.48 -5.28 12.90
CA LEU A 208 4.16 -6.51 12.45
C LEU A 208 4.25 -7.60 13.53
N ARG A 209 3.75 -7.37 14.75
CA ARG A 209 3.81 -8.38 15.83
C ARG A 209 3.18 -9.72 15.45
N LYS A 210 2.06 -9.72 14.74
CA LYS A 210 1.43 -10.97 14.27
C LYS A 210 2.32 -11.71 13.26
N LEU A 211 3.03 -10.98 12.40
CA LEU A 211 3.99 -11.57 11.47
C LEU A 211 5.16 -12.20 12.25
N GLU A 212 5.71 -11.49 13.22
CA GLU A 212 6.77 -11.98 14.12
C GLU A 212 6.34 -13.28 14.83
N GLU A 213 5.14 -13.32 15.40
CA GLU A 213 4.59 -14.53 16.04
C GLU A 213 4.46 -15.70 15.07
N GLN A 214 4.00 -15.46 13.84
CA GLN A 214 3.87 -16.49 12.81
C GLN A 214 5.24 -17.05 12.40
N ILE A 215 6.21 -16.16 12.13
CA ILE A 215 7.58 -16.57 11.78
C ILE A 215 8.20 -17.36 12.93
N THR A 216 8.09 -16.89 14.17
CA THR A 216 8.65 -17.55 15.35
C THR A 216 8.07 -18.96 15.52
N LYS A 217 6.75 -19.13 15.35
CA LYS A 217 6.11 -20.46 15.41
C LYS A 217 6.66 -21.41 14.35
N LEU A 218 6.86 -20.93 13.12
CA LEU A 218 7.40 -21.76 12.03
C LEU A 218 8.84 -22.20 12.28
N LEU A 219 9.64 -21.36 12.94
CA LEU A 219 11.01 -21.69 13.32
C LEU A 219 11.07 -22.65 14.51
N VAL A 220 10.18 -22.52 15.50
CA VAL A 220 10.17 -23.36 16.71
C VAL A 220 9.56 -24.75 16.49
N ILE A 221 8.48 -24.89 15.72
CA ILE A 221 7.75 -26.18 15.53
C ILE A 221 8.61 -27.28 14.86
N ARG A 222 9.78 -26.95 14.34
CA ARG A 222 10.66 -27.88 13.63
C ARG A 222 12.10 -27.91 14.18
N SER A 223 12.28 -27.45 15.43
CA SER A 223 13.44 -27.71 16.29
C SER A 223 13.20 -28.97 17.12
#